data_AF-A0A3M1JKR3-F1
#
_entry.id   AF-A0A3M1JKR3-F1
#
_cell.length_a   1.000
_cell.length_b   1.000
_cell.length_c   1.000
_cell.angle_alpha   90.00
_cell.angle_beta   90.00
_cell.angle_gamma   90.00
#
_symmetry.space_group_name_H-M   'P 1'
#
loop_
_entity.id
_entity.type
_entity.pdbx_description
1 polymer ?
#
loop_
_entity_poly.entity_id
_entity_poly.type
_entity_poly.pdbx_seq_one_letter_code
_entity_poly.pdbx_strand_id
1 'polypeptide(L)' 'MLMKKRLTQSEEFEIMKLVLDKFLWLGFGIMAFGLYVMMTGATNTVLRGLSFMIAGAIVLVLFMMLIVKEYEIVG' A
#
# COMPACT_ATOMS: atom_id res chain seq x y z
N MET A 1 8.28 -35.45 -14.75
CA MET A 1 7.80 -34.94 -13.45
C MET A 1 8.20 -33.47 -13.37
N LEU A 2 7.26 -32.53 -13.52
CA LEU A 2 7.58 -31.09 -13.45
C LEU A 2 7.98 -30.76 -12.02
N MET A 3 9.26 -30.50 -11.81
CA MET A 3 9.80 -30.08 -10.52
C MET A 3 9.16 -28.73 -10.18
N LYS A 4 8.19 -28.72 -9.25
CA LYS A 4 7.68 -27.47 -8.69
C LYS A 4 8.87 -26.79 -8.01
N LYS A 5 9.43 -25.76 -8.64
CA LYS A 5 10.44 -24.91 -8.02
C LYS A 5 9.81 -24.32 -6.76
N ARG A 6 10.21 -24.82 -5.59
CA ARG A 6 9.95 -24.13 -4.32
C ARG A 6 10.99 -23.04 -4.21
N LEU A 7 10.53 -21.83 -3.96
CA LEU A 7 11.40 -20.69 -3.74
C LEU A 7 12.14 -20.89 -2.43
N THR A 8 13.38 -20.44 -2.39
CA THR A 8 14.13 -20.33 -1.14
C THR A 8 13.51 -19.22 -0.29
N GLN A 9 13.64 -19.29 1.04
CA GLN A 9 13.04 -18.31 1.95
C GLN A 9 13.50 -16.86 1.64
N SER A 10 14.73 -16.70 1.14
CA SER A 10 15.28 -15.44 0.65
C SER A 10 14.55 -14.90 -0.59
N GLU A 11 14.23 -15.77 -1.55
CA GLU A 11 13.50 -15.39 -2.76
C GLU A 11 12.03 -15.05 -2.42
N GLU A 12 11.41 -15.78 -1.48
CA GLU A 12 10.07 -15.47 -0.98
C GLU A 12 10.02 -14.09 -0.31
N PHE A 13 11.05 -13.75 0.47
CA PHE A 13 11.18 -12.44 1.10
C PHE A 13 11.38 -11.31 0.07
N GLU A 14 12.18 -11.53 -0.97
CA GLU A 14 12.33 -10.56 -2.06
C GLU A 14 11.03 -10.31 -2.82
N ILE A 15 10.30 -11.39 -3.12
CA ILE A 15 8.99 -11.28 -3.77
C ILE A 15 8.00 -10.55 -2.85
N MET A 16 7.99 -10.85 -1.55
CA MET A 16 7.14 -10.17 -0.59
C MET A 16 7.41 -8.65 -0.58
N LYS A 17 8.68 -8.22 -0.57
CA LYS A 17 9.04 -6.79 -0.67
C LYS A 17 8.50 -6.14 -1.96
N LEU A 18 8.65 -6.82 -3.10
CA LEU A 18 8.16 -6.33 -4.40
C LEU A 18 6.63 -6.27 -4.48
N VAL A 19 5.94 -7.26 -3.92
CA VAL A 19 4.48 -7.30 -3.87
C VAL A 19 3.95 -6.20 -2.96
N LEU A 20 4.60 -6.01 -1.82
CA LEU A 20 4.20 -5.03 -0.84
C LEU A 20 4.42 -3.58 -1.33
N ASP A 21 5.48 -3.31 -2.09
CA ASP A 21 5.66 -2.02 -2.77
C ASP A 21 4.44 -1.71 -3.65
N LYS A 22 4.00 -2.66 -4.48
CA LYS A 22 2.81 -2.51 -5.32
C LYS A 22 1.53 -2.25 -4.52
N PHE A 23 1.41 -2.80 -3.31
CA PHE A 23 0.29 -2.53 -2.42
C PHE A 23 0.37 -1.14 -1.75
N LEU A 24 1.56 -0.65 -1.40
CA LEU A 24 1.77 0.72 -0.92
C LEU A 24 1.34 1.75 -1.99
N TRP A 25 1.60 1.46 -3.26
CA TRP A 25 1.14 2.29 -4.38
C TRP A 25 -0.39 2.47 -4.42
N LEU A 26 -1.19 1.52 -3.92
CA LEU A 26 -2.65 1.69 -3.84
C LEU A 26 -3.05 2.76 -2.83
N GLY A 27 -2.47 2.73 -1.63
CA GLY A 27 -2.71 3.75 -0.61
C GLY A 27 -2.30 5.13 -1.10
N PHE A 28 -1.13 5.21 -1.75
CA PHE A 28 -0.66 6.44 -2.40
C PHE A 28 -1.61 6.92 -3.50
N GLY A 29 -2.09 6.02 -4.36
CA GLY A 29 -3.06 6.33 -5.41
C GLY A 29 -4.38 6.89 -4.87
N ILE A 30 -4.90 6.31 -3.78
CA ILE A 30 -6.10 6.82 -3.10
C ILE A 30 -5.89 8.23 -2.56
N MET A 31 -4.72 8.51 -1.95
CA MET A 31 -4.39 9.87 -1.51
C MET A 31 -4.26 10.83 -2.70
N ALA A 32 -3.53 10.47 -3.75
CA ALA A 32 -3.40 11.29 -4.95
C ALA A 32 -4.77 11.61 -5.58
N PHE A 33 -5.69 10.64 -5.57
CA PHE A 33 -7.07 10.86 -6.00
C PHE A 33 -7.83 11.80 -5.06
N GLY A 34 -7.69 11.64 -3.74
CA GLY A 34 -8.27 12.57 -2.76
C GLY A 34 -7.80 14.00 -2.97
N LEU A 35 -6.51 14.20 -3.23
CA LEU A 35 -5.94 15.50 -3.59
C LEU A 35 -6.53 16.04 -4.90
N TYR A 36 -6.61 15.21 -5.94
CA TYR A 36 -7.22 15.59 -7.22
C TYR A 36 -8.68 16.04 -7.07
N VAL A 37 -9.46 15.35 -6.23
CA VAL A 37 -10.85 15.72 -5.93
C VAL A 37 -10.94 17.10 -5.25
N MET A 38 -10.00 17.42 -4.34
CA MET A 38 -9.95 18.76 -3.73
C MET A 38 -9.56 19.84 -4.73
N MET A 39 -8.65 19.54 -5.67
CA MET A 39 -8.19 20.52 -6.66
C MET A 39 -9.20 20.81 -7.76
N THR A 40 -10.04 19.83 -8.11
CA THR A 40 -10.97 19.94 -9.25
C THR A 40 -12.42 20.22 -8.85
N GLY A 41 -12.78 20.07 -7.59
CA GLY A 41 -14.14 20.26 -7.13
C GLY A 41 -14.45 21.69 -6.66
N ALA A 42 -15.67 22.16 -6.94
CA ALA A 42 -16.17 23.43 -6.42
C ALA A 42 -16.36 23.37 -4.88
N THR A 43 -16.60 24.54 -4.28
CA THR A 43 -16.62 24.99 -2.86
C THR A 43 -17.02 24.02 -1.73
N ASN A 44 -17.51 22.80 -2.00
CA ASN A 44 -17.92 21.80 -1.01
C ASN A 44 -17.24 20.42 -1.13
N THR A 45 -16.22 20.29 -1.97
CA THR A 45 -15.54 19.01 -2.24
C THR A 45 -14.30 18.76 -1.38
N VAL A 46 -13.83 19.77 -0.66
CA VAL A 46 -12.64 19.68 0.21
C VAL A 46 -12.81 18.59 1.27
N LEU A 47 -13.95 18.54 1.97
CA LEU A 47 -14.25 17.50 2.97
C LEU A 47 -14.23 16.09 2.36
N ARG A 48 -14.75 15.94 1.14
CA ARG A 48 -14.78 14.67 0.43
C ARG A 48 -13.37 14.24 0.03
N GLY A 49 -12.55 15.14 -0.50
CA GLY A 49 -11.16 14.83 -0.82
C GLY A 49 -10.32 14.51 0.42
N LEU A 50 -10.52 15.22 1.53
CA LEU A 50 -9.93 14.91 2.83
C LEU A 50 -10.31 13.51 3.32
N SER A 51 -11.56 13.08 3.13
CA SER A 51 -11.97 11.71 3.49
C SER A 51 -11.23 10.64 2.69
N PHE A 52 -10.96 10.88 1.40
CA PHE A 52 -10.15 9.98 0.58
C PHE A 52 -8.68 10.00 0.99
N MET A 53 -8.12 11.16 1.33
CA MET A 53 -6.76 11.29 1.85
C MET A 53 -6.58 10.49 3.15
N ILE A 54 -7.51 10.62 4.09
CA ILE A 54 -7.49 9.88 5.36
C ILE A 54 -7.63 8.38 5.12
N ALA A 55 -8.53 7.97 4.23
CA ALA A 55 -8.68 6.55 3.87
C ALA A 55 -7.37 5.98 3.29
N GLY A 56 -6.72 6.70 2.37
CA GLY A 56 -5.43 6.31 1.80
C GLY A 56 -4.33 6.23 2.85
N ALA A 57 -4.27 7.19 3.77
CA ALA A 57 -3.33 7.18 4.89
C ALA A 57 -3.53 5.98 5.82
N ILE A 58 -4.78 5.62 6.15
CA ILE A 58 -5.08 4.43 6.95
C ILE A 58 -4.59 3.16 6.24
N VAL A 59 -4.83 3.04 4.93
CA VAL A 59 -4.34 1.89 4.14
C VAL A 59 -2.82 1.80 4.18
N LEU A 60 -2.11 2.91 4.00
CA LEU A 60 -0.64 2.93 4.07
C LEU A 60 -0.12 2.52 5.45
N VAL A 61 -0.73 3.02 6.53
CA VAL A 61 -0.34 2.68 7.90
C VAL A 61 -0.59 1.20 8.20
N LEU A 62 -1.72 0.64 7.74
CA LEU A 62 -2.01 -0.79 7.88
C LEU A 62 -0.96 -1.65 7.17
N PHE A 63 -0.63 -1.31 5.91
CA PHE A 63 0.41 -2.03 5.17
C PHE A 63 1.78 -1.88 5.83
N MET A 64 2.15 -0.68 6.29
CA MET A 64 3.40 -0.43 7.01
C MET A 64 3.52 -1.30 8.27
N MET A 65 2.45 -1.41 9.07
CA MET A 65 2.45 -2.30 10.24
C MET A 65 2.64 -3.77 9.86
N LEU A 66 2.07 -4.19 8.73
CA LEU A 66 2.26 -5.54 8.19
C LEU A 66 3.74 -5.77 7.81
N ILE A 67 4.40 -4.79 7.17
CA ILE A 67 5.84 -4.86 6.85
C ILE A 67 6.66 -5.08 8.11
N VAL A 68 6.46 -4.22 9.11
CA VAL A 68 7.30 -4.22 10.32
C VAL A 68 7.17 -5.56 11.03
N LYS A 69 5.95 -6.10 11.13
CA LYS A 69 5.73 -7.43 11.71
C LYS A 69 6.45 -8.53 10.95
N GLU A 70 6.34 -8.55 9.62
CA GLU A 70 7.02 -9.58 8.81
C GLU A 70 8.55 -9.43 8.85
N TYR A 71 9.06 -8.19 8.91
CA TYR A 71 10.49 -7.93 9.07
C TYR A 71 11.02 -8.36 10.44
N GLU A 72 10.26 -8.14 11.53
CA GLU A 72 10.62 -8.59 12.88
C GLU A 72 10.57 -10.12 13.04
N ILE A 73 9.76 -10.82 12.24
CA ILE A 73 9.69 -12.30 12.25
C ILE A 73 10.88 -12.93 11.50
N VAL A 74 11.42 -12.24 10.49
CA VAL A 74 12.51 -12.74 9.63
C VAL A 74 13.90 -12.28 10.09
N GLY A 75 13.99 -11.16 10.83
CA GLY A 75 15.24 -10.64 11.41
C GLY A 75 15.67 -11.37 12.68
#